data_AF-S3CQD0-F1
#
_entry.id   AF-S3CQD0-F1
#
_cell.length_a   1.000
_cell.length_b   1.000
_cell.length_c   1.000
_cell.angle_alpha   90.00
_cell.angle_beta   90.00
_cell.angle_gamma   90.00
#
_symmetry.space_group_name_H-M   'P 1'
#
loop_
_entity.id
_entity.type
_entity.pdbx_description
1 polymer ?
#
loop_
_entity_poly.entity_id
_entity_poly.type
_entity_poly.pdbx_seq_one_letter_code
_entity_poly.pdbx_strand_id
1 'polypeptide(L)'
;MASILPWLASLPARLRARLRVSSSSSRPSSRHLIHTVSLHYLLVVPVALAIATAAVLFAHSDVNVAMLFSQCHARSRLPWLSHLPVIGAPSCFLVSFFGEALASSRAVAVMGVVLAYIGSLLTVSTVEAARICNGPSVLIAYPTGGWLVFDLVGGAMVWQLLIIPAFFRRSKEVFAESEAATATASEAATETEADTSTNRHLSVVAEVVAIPVAVALGYVVPSLAMLATDAPAAIVAWLFFPLYVSAIRQAVRWAIHHVAASLAGRSLHLESDRPSLLAVYAVPIAFSVVAQVLLIYNLVAVADDRKEMTRSTLKFIEIDFFFILLTVLYWILVEAGWRVVAVVLVSSVVLGPGAGLCLGWIYREQQLGFAYDAVPGDAEQGADGLSEETPLLQ
;
A
#
# COMPACT_ATOMS: atom_id res chain seq x y z
N MET A 1 24.39 11.27 -55.02
CA MET A 1 23.25 10.35 -54.80
C MET A 1 22.20 11.12 -54.02
N ALA A 2 21.45 11.98 -54.71
CA ALA A 2 20.24 11.65 -55.46
C ALA A 2 19.04 11.45 -54.52
N SER A 3 18.22 12.50 -54.51
CA SER A 3 16.94 12.68 -53.84
C SER A 3 15.96 11.54 -54.12
N ILE A 4 15.50 10.87 -53.07
CA ILE A 4 14.28 10.06 -53.10
C ILE A 4 13.24 10.81 -52.28
N LEU A 5 12.62 11.86 -52.83
CA LEU A 5 11.39 12.45 -52.29
C LEU A 5 10.64 13.48 -53.20
N PRO A 6 10.45 13.29 -54.54
CA PRO A 6 9.46 14.11 -55.25
C PRO A 6 8.07 13.45 -55.40
N TRP A 7 7.91 12.17 -55.07
CA TRP A 7 6.71 11.40 -55.45
C TRP A 7 5.52 11.47 -54.47
N LEU A 8 5.69 12.04 -53.28
CA LEU A 8 4.58 12.18 -52.31
C LEU A 8 3.76 13.48 -52.50
N ALA A 9 4.25 14.42 -53.31
CA ALA A 9 3.58 15.71 -53.53
C ALA A 9 2.43 15.64 -54.55
N SER A 10 2.40 14.61 -55.42
CA SER A 10 1.43 14.47 -56.52
C SER A 10 0.20 13.62 -56.17
N LEU A 11 0.09 13.11 -54.95
CA LEU A 11 -1.09 12.33 -54.55
C LEU A 11 -2.31 13.26 -54.36
N PRO A 12 -3.47 12.92 -54.95
CA PRO A 12 -4.70 13.70 -54.83
C PRO A 12 -5.12 13.82 -53.35
N ALA A 13 -5.61 15.00 -52.96
CA ALA A 13 -5.94 15.34 -51.57
C ALA A 13 -6.83 14.30 -50.86
N ARG A 14 -7.68 13.57 -51.60
CA ARG A 14 -8.53 12.49 -51.07
C ARG A 14 -7.76 11.25 -50.59
N LEU A 15 -6.56 10.99 -51.12
CA LEU A 15 -5.69 9.88 -50.67
C LEU A 15 -4.82 10.27 -49.48
N ARG A 16 -4.44 11.55 -49.35
CA ARG A 16 -3.81 12.09 -48.14
C ARG A 16 -4.76 12.08 -46.93
N ALA A 17 -6.06 12.35 -47.16
CA ALA A 17 -7.08 12.20 -46.13
C ALA A 17 -7.27 10.74 -45.68
N ARG A 18 -7.24 9.77 -46.61
CA ARG A 18 -7.38 8.34 -46.24
C ARG A 18 -6.13 7.72 -45.59
N LEU A 19 -4.93 8.22 -45.87
CA LEU A 19 -3.71 7.76 -45.20
C LEU A 19 -3.45 8.43 -43.84
N ARG A 20 -4.21 9.48 -43.49
CA ARG A 20 -4.19 10.11 -42.16
C ARG A 20 -5.29 9.58 -41.22
N VAL A 21 -6.17 8.70 -41.71
CA VAL A 21 -7.31 8.12 -40.98
C VAL A 21 -7.01 6.71 -40.40
N SER A 22 -5.76 6.22 -40.49
CA SER A 22 -5.39 4.91 -39.93
C SER A 22 -4.22 4.98 -38.95
N SER A 23 -4.26 5.93 -38.00
CA SER A 23 -3.41 5.85 -36.81
C SER A 23 -4.05 6.47 -35.55
N SER A 24 -5.37 6.47 -35.43
CA SER A 24 -5.98 6.47 -34.10
C SER A 24 -5.93 5.02 -33.59
N SER A 25 -4.75 4.62 -33.13
CA SER A 25 -4.67 3.52 -32.17
C SER A 25 -5.37 4.02 -30.91
N SER A 26 -6.69 3.87 -30.86
CA SER A 26 -7.43 3.81 -29.61
C SER A 26 -6.82 2.61 -28.89
N ARG A 27 -5.83 2.88 -28.04
CA ARG A 27 -5.37 1.87 -27.10
C ARG A 27 -6.62 1.46 -26.33
N PRO A 28 -7.03 0.19 -26.35
CA PRO A 28 -8.14 -0.24 -25.53
C PRO A 28 -7.79 0.16 -24.10
N SER A 29 -8.59 1.02 -23.50
CA SER A 29 -8.56 1.29 -22.07
C SER A 29 -8.66 -0.08 -21.41
N SER A 30 -7.54 -0.55 -20.85
CA SER A 30 -7.44 -1.87 -20.27
C SER A 30 -8.29 -1.89 -19.02
N ARG A 31 -9.57 -2.23 -19.15
CA ARG A 31 -10.50 -2.35 -18.02
C ARG A 31 -9.93 -3.36 -17.02
N HIS A 32 -9.53 -2.88 -15.85
CA HIS A 32 -9.01 -3.72 -14.77
C HIS A 32 -10.06 -4.73 -14.27
N LEU A 33 -9.62 -5.82 -13.63
CA LEU A 33 -10.50 -6.91 -13.20
C LEU A 33 -11.56 -6.45 -12.19
N ILE A 34 -11.21 -5.48 -11.34
CA ILE A 34 -12.13 -4.89 -10.36
C ILE A 34 -13.42 -4.32 -10.98
N HIS A 35 -13.34 -3.83 -12.23
CA HIS A 35 -14.46 -3.23 -12.96
C HIS A 35 -15.30 -4.26 -13.73
N THR A 36 -14.72 -5.40 -14.10
CA THR A 36 -15.37 -6.38 -14.99
C THR A 36 -15.95 -7.57 -14.24
N VAL A 37 -15.32 -7.97 -13.13
CA VAL A 37 -15.70 -9.17 -12.37
C VAL A 37 -16.58 -8.79 -11.17
N SER A 38 -17.62 -9.56 -10.87
CA SER A 38 -18.49 -9.30 -9.71
C SER A 38 -17.73 -9.44 -8.38
N LEU A 39 -18.17 -8.73 -7.34
CA LEU A 39 -17.50 -8.74 -6.03
C LEU A 39 -17.43 -10.16 -5.45
N HIS A 40 -18.50 -10.94 -5.59
CA HIS A 40 -18.57 -12.31 -5.09
C HIS A 40 -17.44 -13.19 -5.63
N TYR A 41 -17.12 -13.10 -6.92
CA TYR A 41 -16.04 -13.87 -7.52
C TYR A 41 -14.65 -13.36 -7.09
N LEU A 42 -14.48 -12.05 -6.90
CA LEU A 42 -13.23 -11.47 -6.40
C LEU A 42 -12.94 -11.91 -4.95
N LEU A 43 -13.97 -12.17 -4.15
CA LEU A 43 -13.82 -12.61 -2.75
C LEU A 43 -13.50 -14.09 -2.59
N VAL A 44 -13.67 -14.91 -3.65
CA VAL A 44 -13.33 -16.35 -3.59
C VAL A 44 -11.84 -16.55 -3.31
N VAL A 45 -10.96 -15.77 -3.94
CA VAL A 45 -9.51 -15.94 -3.79
C VAL A 45 -9.02 -15.60 -2.39
N PRO A 46 -9.37 -14.44 -1.77
CA PRO A 46 -8.99 -14.16 -0.39
C PRO A 46 -9.54 -15.18 0.61
N VAL A 47 -10.77 -15.67 0.44
CA VAL A 47 -11.35 -16.72 1.30
C VAL A 47 -10.57 -18.04 1.14
N ALA A 48 -10.24 -18.43 -0.08
CA ALA A 48 -9.44 -19.63 -0.33
C ALA A 48 -8.02 -19.49 0.27
N LEU A 49 -7.41 -18.31 0.18
CA LEU A 49 -6.13 -18.01 0.81
C LEU A 49 -6.22 -18.09 2.33
N ALA A 50 -7.30 -17.61 2.96
CA ALA A 50 -7.51 -17.73 4.40
C ALA A 50 -7.65 -19.19 4.88
N ILE A 51 -8.42 -20.01 4.15
CA ILE A 51 -8.51 -21.44 4.44
C ILE A 51 -7.14 -22.10 4.29
N ALA A 52 -6.40 -21.76 3.23
CA ALA A 52 -5.05 -22.26 3.02
C ALA A 52 -4.08 -21.80 4.13
N THR A 53 -4.16 -20.55 4.59
CA THR A 53 -3.37 -20.04 5.71
C THR A 53 -3.65 -20.84 6.98
N ALA A 54 -4.91 -21.02 7.37
CA ALA A 54 -5.27 -21.86 8.52
C ALA A 54 -4.75 -23.29 8.39
N ALA A 55 -4.95 -23.91 7.23
CA ALA A 55 -4.51 -25.28 6.99
C ALA A 55 -2.98 -25.43 7.07
N VAL A 56 -2.22 -24.49 6.49
CA VAL A 56 -0.76 -24.53 6.49
C VAL A 56 -0.19 -24.22 7.87
N LEU A 57 -0.76 -23.25 8.60
CA LEU A 57 -0.36 -22.98 9.99
C LEU A 57 -0.65 -24.17 10.91
N PHE A 58 -1.80 -24.84 10.72
CA PHE A 58 -2.13 -26.06 11.45
C PHE A 58 -1.19 -27.22 11.10
N ALA A 59 -0.91 -27.44 9.82
CA ALA A 59 0.01 -28.49 9.38
C ALA A 59 1.45 -28.29 9.89
N HIS A 60 1.82 -27.04 10.19
CA HIS A 60 3.12 -26.67 10.74
C HIS A 60 3.10 -26.35 12.23
N SER A 61 2.00 -26.63 12.93
CA SER A 61 1.93 -26.44 14.37
C SER A 61 2.87 -27.42 15.06
N ASP A 62 3.97 -26.88 15.58
CA ASP A 62 4.97 -27.61 16.31
C ASP A 62 4.66 -27.58 17.82
N VAL A 63 5.01 -28.67 18.51
CA VAL A 63 4.93 -28.82 19.97
C VAL A 63 5.68 -27.69 20.67
N ASN A 64 6.75 -27.18 20.07
CA ASN A 64 7.54 -26.05 20.58
C ASN A 64 6.70 -24.77 20.80
N VAL A 65 5.82 -24.41 19.86
CA VAL A 65 4.97 -23.22 19.98
C VAL A 65 3.88 -23.43 21.03
N ALA A 66 3.30 -24.63 21.08
CA ALA A 66 2.34 -24.99 22.13
C ALA A 66 2.99 -24.99 23.53
N MET A 67 4.25 -25.42 23.63
CA MET A 67 5.02 -25.41 24.87
C MET A 67 5.28 -23.99 25.38
N LEU A 68 5.59 -23.03 24.49
CA LEU A 68 5.69 -21.61 24.85
C LEU A 68 4.41 -21.09 25.51
N PHE A 69 3.25 -21.40 24.92
CA PHE A 69 1.97 -20.99 25.50
C PHE A 69 1.73 -21.67 26.86
N SER A 70 2.03 -22.97 26.97
CA SER A 70 1.89 -23.73 28.22
C SER A 70 2.77 -23.16 29.35
N GLN A 71 4.02 -22.79 29.06
CA GLN A 71 4.92 -22.15 30.04
C GLN A 71 4.38 -20.79 30.53
N CYS A 72 3.84 -19.98 29.62
CA CYS A 72 3.20 -18.72 29.98
C CYS A 72 1.91 -18.93 30.79
N HIS A 73 1.12 -19.94 30.46
CA HIS A 73 -0.09 -20.31 31.20
C HIS A 73 0.24 -20.82 32.61
N ALA A 74 1.31 -21.61 32.75
CA ALA A 74 1.86 -22.06 34.02
C ALA A 74 2.59 -20.95 34.81
N ARG A 75 2.68 -19.73 34.26
CA ARG A 75 3.36 -18.55 34.84
C ARG A 75 4.84 -18.75 35.11
N SER A 76 5.49 -19.68 34.41
CA SER A 76 6.92 -19.96 34.53
C SER A 76 7.78 -18.99 33.71
N ARG A 77 7.17 -18.21 32.82
CA ARG A 77 7.82 -17.24 31.93
C ARG A 77 7.23 -15.85 32.13
N LEU A 78 8.09 -14.82 32.05
CA LEU A 78 7.75 -13.40 32.24
C LEU A 78 6.73 -13.15 33.38
N PRO A 79 7.10 -13.37 34.65
CA PRO A 79 6.15 -13.39 35.77
C PRO A 79 5.30 -12.13 35.88
N TRP A 80 5.88 -10.96 35.61
CA TRP A 80 5.19 -9.67 35.68
C TRP A 80 4.05 -9.55 34.64
N LEU A 81 4.13 -10.26 33.52
CA LEU A 81 3.13 -10.24 32.44
C LEU A 81 2.14 -11.39 32.57
N SER A 82 2.62 -12.60 32.88
CA SER A 82 1.79 -13.82 32.95
C SER A 82 0.79 -13.84 34.11
N HIS A 83 0.98 -13.01 35.14
CA HIS A 83 0.06 -12.90 36.28
C HIS A 83 -1.15 -11.98 36.03
N LEU A 84 -1.17 -11.23 34.92
CA LEU A 84 -2.33 -10.38 34.60
C LEU A 84 -3.56 -11.25 34.31
N PRO A 85 -4.72 -10.96 34.91
CA PRO A 85 -5.92 -11.76 34.70
C PRO A 85 -6.36 -11.65 33.23
N VAL A 86 -6.85 -12.77 32.67
CA VAL A 86 -7.37 -12.91 31.30
C VAL A 86 -6.33 -12.75 30.19
N ILE A 87 -5.58 -11.64 30.17
CA ILE A 87 -4.64 -11.29 29.09
C ILE A 87 -3.20 -11.74 29.35
N GLY A 88 -2.84 -12.10 30.59
CA GLY A 88 -1.46 -12.33 30.97
C GLY A 88 -0.78 -13.47 30.20
N ALA A 89 -1.46 -14.63 30.09
CA ALA A 89 -0.91 -15.76 29.35
C ALA A 89 -0.80 -15.49 27.84
N PRO A 90 -1.84 -14.97 27.15
CA PRO A 90 -1.73 -14.54 25.75
C PRO A 90 -0.63 -13.51 25.49
N SER A 91 -0.54 -12.46 26.32
CA SER A 91 0.50 -11.42 26.15
C SER A 91 1.90 -11.98 26.44
N CYS A 92 2.07 -12.81 27.48
CA CYS A 92 3.33 -13.52 27.72
C CYS A 92 3.73 -14.38 26.53
N PHE A 93 2.77 -15.08 25.92
CA PHE A 93 3.02 -15.92 24.76
C PHE A 93 3.49 -15.07 23.57
N LEU A 94 2.78 -14.00 23.21
CA LEU A 94 3.17 -13.12 22.09
C LEU A 94 4.57 -12.54 22.29
N VAL A 95 4.86 -12.00 23.48
CA VAL A 95 6.18 -11.41 23.78
C VAL A 95 7.27 -12.46 23.74
N SER A 96 7.01 -13.66 24.28
CA SER A 96 7.98 -14.77 24.23
C SER A 96 8.17 -15.30 22.82
N PHE A 97 7.10 -15.37 22.02
CA PHE A 97 7.11 -15.84 20.64
C PHE A 97 7.98 -14.94 19.76
N PHE A 98 7.77 -13.62 19.81
CA PHE A 98 8.61 -12.66 19.09
C PHE A 98 10.04 -12.61 19.65
N GLY A 99 10.23 -12.77 20.96
CA GLY A 99 11.58 -12.86 21.55
C GLY A 99 12.36 -14.06 21.02
N GLU A 100 11.74 -15.24 20.93
CA GLU A 100 12.36 -16.43 20.34
C GLU A 100 12.60 -16.27 18.83
N ALA A 101 11.72 -15.56 18.12
CA ALA A 101 11.89 -15.22 16.70
C ALA A 101 13.01 -14.21 16.44
N LEU A 102 13.59 -13.61 17.48
CA LEU A 102 14.71 -12.67 17.40
C LEU A 102 16.00 -13.21 18.05
N ALA A 103 15.99 -14.44 18.57
CA ALA A 103 17.07 -14.99 19.40
C ALA A 103 18.36 -15.36 18.64
N SER A 104 18.47 -15.02 17.35
CA SER A 104 19.64 -15.34 16.51
C SER A 104 19.83 -14.30 15.42
N SER A 105 21.06 -14.13 14.94
CA SER A 105 21.41 -13.11 13.95
C SER A 105 20.66 -13.30 12.63
N ARG A 106 20.53 -14.57 12.18
CA ARG A 106 19.76 -14.91 10.98
C ARG A 106 18.27 -14.63 11.15
N ALA A 107 17.71 -14.92 12.33
CA ALA A 107 16.30 -14.65 12.61
C ALA A 107 15.99 -13.15 12.67
N VAL A 108 16.87 -12.35 13.27
CA VAL A 108 16.80 -10.87 13.26
C VAL A 108 16.81 -10.33 11.82
N ALA A 109 17.65 -10.88 10.94
CA ALA A 109 17.69 -10.46 9.55
C ALA A 109 16.40 -10.78 8.78
N VAL A 110 15.82 -11.98 8.98
CA VAL A 110 14.53 -12.36 8.39
C VAL A 110 13.40 -11.47 8.94
N MET A 111 13.35 -11.29 10.27
CA MET A 111 12.39 -10.39 10.91
C MET A 111 12.51 -8.95 10.43
N GLY A 112 13.73 -8.46 10.19
CA GLY A 112 13.96 -7.14 9.59
C GLY A 112 13.27 -6.99 8.24
N VAL A 113 13.32 -8.01 7.38
CA VAL A 113 12.63 -8.00 6.08
C VAL A 113 11.11 -8.03 6.23
N VAL A 114 10.59 -8.86 7.15
CA VAL A 114 9.15 -8.91 7.45
C VAL A 114 8.68 -7.55 7.97
N LEU A 115 9.38 -6.97 8.94
CA LEU A 115 9.05 -5.67 9.51
C LEU A 115 9.15 -4.55 8.49
N ALA A 116 10.13 -4.58 7.59
CA ALA A 116 10.21 -3.58 6.53
C ALA A 116 9.02 -3.67 5.57
N TYR A 117 8.59 -4.88 5.22
CA TYR A 117 7.39 -5.08 4.41
C TYR A 117 6.11 -4.60 5.10
N ILE A 118 5.93 -4.93 6.38
CA ILE A 118 4.80 -4.44 7.18
C ILE A 118 4.83 -2.90 7.28
N GLY A 119 6.00 -2.29 7.42
CA GLY A 119 6.15 -0.83 7.40
C GLY A 119 5.73 -0.18 6.07
N SER A 120 6.03 -0.86 4.95
CA SER A 120 5.55 -0.44 3.64
C SER A 120 4.03 -0.59 3.50
N LEU A 121 3.44 -1.70 3.96
CA LEU A 121 2.00 -1.89 3.97
C LEU A 121 1.30 -0.85 4.85
N LEU A 122 1.88 -0.52 6.00
CA LEU A 122 1.39 0.52 6.89
C LEU A 122 1.42 1.88 6.18
N THR A 123 2.53 2.23 5.52
CA THR A 123 2.64 3.45 4.71
C THR A 123 1.56 3.50 3.62
N VAL A 124 1.42 2.43 2.84
CA VAL A 124 0.40 2.33 1.79
C VAL A 124 -1.01 2.48 2.36
N SER A 125 -1.35 1.74 3.43
CA SER A 125 -2.67 1.80 4.05
C SER A 125 -2.98 3.17 4.66
N THR A 126 -1.98 3.87 5.20
CA THR A 126 -2.15 5.22 5.76
C THR A 126 -2.31 6.29 4.68
N VAL A 127 -1.62 6.14 3.54
CA VAL A 127 -1.85 6.96 2.34
C VAL A 127 -3.27 6.72 1.82
N GLU A 128 -3.70 5.48 1.66
CA GLU A 128 -5.06 5.17 1.21
C GLU A 128 -6.12 5.67 2.21
N ALA A 129 -5.86 5.58 3.51
CA ALA A 129 -6.72 6.14 4.55
C ALA A 129 -6.82 7.68 4.50
N ALA A 130 -5.80 8.37 3.97
CA ALA A 130 -5.76 9.82 3.86
C ALA A 130 -6.52 10.35 2.62
N ARG A 131 -6.86 9.47 1.67
CA ARG A 131 -7.52 9.84 0.41
C ARG A 131 -9.01 10.08 0.61
N ILE A 132 -9.50 11.13 -0.06
CA ILE A 132 -10.89 11.58 0.03
C ILE A 132 -11.86 10.47 -0.40
N CYS A 133 -11.55 9.75 -1.49
CA CYS A 133 -12.39 8.65 -1.99
C CYS A 133 -12.65 7.55 -0.95
N ASN A 134 -11.77 7.36 0.03
CA ASN A 134 -11.90 6.31 1.04
C ASN A 134 -12.58 6.79 2.33
N GLY A 135 -12.87 8.08 2.47
CA GLY A 135 -13.51 8.67 3.66
C GLY A 135 -14.80 7.96 4.12
N PRO A 136 -15.71 7.54 3.22
CA PRO A 136 -16.93 6.82 3.61
C PRO A 136 -16.68 5.42 4.22
N SER A 137 -15.55 4.80 3.93
CA SER A 137 -15.22 3.47 4.44
C SER A 137 -14.46 3.58 5.76
N VAL A 138 -15.18 3.43 6.88
CA VAL A 138 -14.62 3.54 8.24
C VAL A 138 -13.38 2.65 8.42
N LEU A 139 -13.43 1.43 7.86
CA LEU A 139 -12.34 0.46 8.01
C LEU A 139 -11.05 0.90 7.28
N ILE A 140 -11.18 1.60 6.16
CA ILE A 140 -10.05 2.13 5.39
C ILE A 140 -9.59 3.47 5.98
N ALA A 141 -10.53 4.37 6.28
CA ALA A 141 -10.25 5.70 6.82
C ALA A 141 -9.59 5.65 8.22
N TYR A 142 -9.95 4.66 9.04
CA TYR A 142 -9.43 4.47 10.40
C TYR A 142 -8.82 3.07 10.58
N PRO A 143 -7.64 2.81 9.99
CA PRO A 143 -7.09 1.46 9.90
C PRO A 143 -6.50 0.95 11.24
N THR A 144 -6.43 1.78 12.28
CA THR A 144 -5.83 1.45 13.58
C THR A 144 -6.40 0.20 14.21
N GLY A 145 -7.73 0.04 14.21
CA GLY A 145 -8.38 -1.14 14.77
C GLY A 145 -8.01 -2.42 14.02
N GLY A 146 -8.03 -2.38 12.68
CA GLY A 146 -7.61 -3.50 11.84
C GLY A 146 -6.14 -3.87 12.07
N TRP A 147 -5.26 -2.88 12.18
CA TRP A 147 -3.84 -3.09 12.45
C TRP A 147 -3.56 -3.65 13.87
N LEU A 148 -4.37 -3.30 14.87
CA LEU A 148 -4.27 -3.93 16.20
C LEU A 148 -4.66 -5.40 16.16
N VAL A 149 -5.74 -5.75 15.44
CA VAL A 149 -6.14 -7.15 15.28
C VAL A 149 -5.10 -7.93 14.48
N PHE A 150 -4.54 -7.31 13.44
CA PHE A 150 -3.43 -7.87 12.64
C PHE A 150 -2.27 -8.31 13.54
N ASP A 151 -1.88 -7.45 14.48
CA ASP A 151 -0.72 -7.69 15.33
C ASP A 151 -0.98 -8.73 16.43
N LEU A 152 -2.21 -8.78 16.95
CA LEU A 152 -2.59 -9.68 18.06
C LEU A 152 -3.01 -11.09 17.62
N VAL A 153 -3.64 -11.22 16.45
CA VAL A 153 -4.26 -12.48 15.99
C VAL A 153 -3.45 -13.16 14.88
N GLY A 154 -2.65 -12.39 14.13
CA GLY A 154 -1.94 -12.86 12.95
C GLY A 154 -2.40 -12.10 11.70
N GLY A 155 -1.46 -11.81 10.82
CA GLY A 155 -1.67 -10.79 9.81
C GLY A 155 -2.42 -11.26 8.58
N ALA A 156 -2.16 -12.48 8.10
CA ALA A 156 -2.73 -12.98 6.86
C ALA A 156 -4.26 -13.02 6.89
N MET A 157 -4.84 -13.55 7.97
CA MET A 157 -6.29 -13.67 8.12
C MET A 157 -6.98 -12.30 8.08
N VAL A 158 -6.40 -11.30 8.75
CA VAL A 158 -6.93 -9.93 8.77
C VAL A 158 -6.85 -9.30 7.38
N TRP A 159 -5.75 -9.52 6.65
CA TRP A 159 -5.62 -9.04 5.28
C TRP A 159 -6.63 -9.70 4.33
N GLN A 160 -6.79 -11.01 4.42
CA GLN A 160 -7.61 -11.82 3.53
C GLN A 160 -9.11 -11.61 3.76
N LEU A 161 -9.54 -11.54 5.01
CA LEU A 161 -10.97 -11.56 5.36
C LEU A 161 -11.54 -10.18 5.68
N LEU A 162 -10.70 -9.19 5.96
CA LEU A 162 -11.15 -7.89 6.45
C LEU A 162 -10.62 -6.74 5.60
N ILE A 163 -9.30 -6.59 5.44
CA ILE A 163 -8.72 -5.44 4.75
C ILE A 163 -9.03 -5.47 3.25
N ILE A 164 -8.66 -6.54 2.54
CA ILE A 164 -8.83 -6.61 1.08
C ILE A 164 -10.30 -6.62 0.64
N PRO A 165 -11.21 -7.37 1.29
CA PRO A 165 -12.63 -7.27 0.98
C PRO A 165 -13.19 -5.85 1.11
N ALA A 166 -12.73 -5.08 2.11
CA ALA A 166 -13.12 -3.68 2.27
C ALA A 166 -12.63 -2.79 1.13
N PHE A 167 -11.38 -2.98 0.70
CA PHE A 167 -10.84 -2.27 -0.47
C PHE A 167 -11.58 -2.63 -1.75
N PHE A 168 -11.86 -3.90 -2.04
CA PHE A 168 -12.61 -4.28 -3.23
C PHE A 168 -14.02 -3.71 -3.26
N ARG A 169 -14.71 -3.75 -2.12
CA ARG A 169 -16.03 -3.14 -2.00
C ARG A 169 -15.95 -1.63 -2.29
N ARG A 170 -15.01 -0.92 -1.67
CA ARG A 170 -14.89 0.52 -1.87
C ARG A 170 -14.48 0.88 -3.31
N SER A 171 -13.54 0.15 -3.89
CA SER A 171 -13.12 0.33 -5.29
C SER A 171 -14.30 0.19 -6.27
N LYS A 172 -15.27 -0.70 -5.98
CA LYS A 172 -16.51 -0.82 -6.76
C LYS A 172 -17.49 0.32 -6.54
N GLU A 173 -17.67 0.75 -5.29
CA GLU A 173 -18.54 1.88 -4.95
C GLU A 173 -18.06 3.17 -5.62
N VAL A 174 -16.75 3.47 -5.53
CA VAL A 174 -16.13 4.64 -6.18
C VAL A 174 -16.32 4.60 -7.70
N PHE A 175 -16.22 3.41 -8.31
CA PHE A 175 -16.45 3.27 -9.74
C PHE A 175 -17.92 3.53 -10.12
N ALA A 176 -18.87 2.99 -9.36
CA ALA A 176 -20.30 3.23 -9.59
C ALA A 176 -20.67 4.71 -9.39
N GLU A 177 -20.08 5.38 -8.40
CA GLU A 177 -20.21 6.83 -8.17
C GLU A 177 -19.70 7.63 -9.38
N SER A 178 -18.55 7.24 -9.95
CA SER A 178 -17.96 7.90 -11.12
C SER A 178 -18.80 7.69 -12.39
N GLU A 179 -19.32 6.49 -12.61
CA GLU A 179 -20.19 6.18 -13.76
C GLU A 179 -21.51 6.96 -13.69
N ALA A 180 -22.12 7.04 -12.50
CA ALA A 180 -23.33 7.83 -12.27
C ALA A 180 -23.08 9.33 -12.49
N ALA A 181 -21.96 9.86 -11.98
CA ALA A 181 -21.59 11.27 -12.17
C ALA A 181 -21.38 11.61 -13.66
N THR A 182 -20.72 10.71 -14.41
CA THR A 182 -20.48 10.88 -15.86
C THR A 182 -21.80 10.86 -16.64
N ALA A 183 -22.73 9.96 -16.30
CA ALA A 183 -24.05 9.90 -16.92
C ALA A 183 -24.84 11.21 -16.69
N THR A 184 -24.80 11.77 -15.48
CA THR A 184 -25.46 13.04 -15.17
C THR A 184 -24.78 14.27 -15.79
N ALA A 185 -23.45 14.27 -15.91
CA ALA A 185 -22.71 15.37 -16.54
C ALA A 185 -22.93 15.43 -18.05
N SER A 186 -23.12 14.28 -18.71
CA SER A 186 -23.49 14.21 -20.13
C SER A 186 -24.88 14.78 -20.43
N GLU A 187 -25.76 14.89 -19.43
CA GLU A 187 -27.10 15.50 -19.58
C GLU A 187 -27.10 17.01 -19.28
N ALA A 188 -26.09 17.51 -18.56
CA ALA A 188 -26.00 18.89 -18.07
C ALA A 188 -24.86 19.71 -18.72
N ALA A 189 -24.56 19.46 -20.00
CA ALA A 189 -23.49 20.15 -20.72
C ALA A 189 -23.71 21.68 -20.77
N THR A 190 -23.20 22.37 -19.76
CA THR A 190 -22.87 23.80 -19.80
C THR A 190 -21.69 24.02 -18.84
N GLU A 191 -20.51 24.16 -19.42
CA GLU A 191 -19.37 24.93 -18.90
C GLU A 191 -19.13 24.84 -17.39
N THR A 192 -18.61 23.72 -16.92
CA THR A 192 -17.62 23.74 -15.84
C THR A 192 -16.62 22.62 -16.12
N GLU A 193 -15.35 23.00 -16.24
CA GLU A 193 -14.23 22.10 -16.50
C GLU A 193 -14.38 20.80 -15.70
N ALA A 194 -14.42 19.68 -16.43
CA ALA A 194 -14.57 18.34 -15.89
C ALA A 194 -13.31 17.95 -15.11
N ASP A 195 -13.22 18.42 -13.86
CA ASP A 195 -12.30 17.94 -12.84
C ASP A 195 -12.79 16.58 -12.33
N THR A 196 -13.09 15.63 -13.21
CA THR A 196 -13.64 14.30 -12.89
C THR A 196 -12.57 13.28 -12.47
N SER A 197 -11.31 13.70 -12.37
CA SER A 197 -10.19 12.94 -11.78
C SER A 197 -10.07 13.14 -10.25
N THR A 198 -10.99 13.90 -9.63
CA THR A 198 -10.86 14.59 -8.32
C THR A 198 -10.91 13.78 -7.04
N ASN A 199 -11.22 12.49 -7.03
CA ASN A 199 -11.48 11.81 -5.76
C ASN A 199 -10.27 11.11 -5.12
N ARG A 200 -9.13 10.95 -5.81
CA ARG A 200 -7.92 10.32 -5.25
C ARG A 200 -6.93 11.30 -4.61
N HIS A 201 -7.35 12.53 -4.31
CA HIS A 201 -6.50 13.50 -3.62
C HIS A 201 -6.36 13.16 -2.14
N LEU A 202 -5.23 13.56 -1.55
CA LEU A 202 -5.10 13.66 -0.10
C LEU A 202 -6.05 14.73 0.41
N SER A 203 -6.76 14.42 1.49
CA SER A 203 -7.69 15.35 2.14
C SER A 203 -7.00 16.63 2.64
N VAL A 204 -5.74 16.53 3.06
CA VAL A 204 -4.95 17.65 3.59
C VAL A 204 -3.47 17.49 3.19
N VAL A 205 -2.82 18.55 2.71
CA VAL A 205 -1.36 18.59 2.42
C VAL A 205 -0.52 18.16 3.63
N ALA A 206 -0.99 18.42 4.86
CA ALA A 206 -0.33 18.01 6.10
C ALA A 206 -0.02 16.50 6.17
N GLU A 207 -0.76 15.66 5.43
CA GLU A 207 -0.54 14.21 5.38
C GLU A 207 0.82 13.84 4.74
N VAL A 208 1.37 14.69 3.86
CA VAL A 208 2.70 14.50 3.28
C VAL A 208 3.79 14.46 4.35
N VAL A 209 3.59 15.17 5.46
CA VAL A 209 4.52 15.21 6.59
C VAL A 209 4.07 14.24 7.69
N ALA A 210 2.77 14.19 7.99
CA ALA A 210 2.23 13.40 9.08
C ALA A 210 2.42 11.89 8.86
N ILE A 211 2.24 11.39 7.64
CA ILE A 211 2.40 9.97 7.32
C ILE A 211 3.84 9.50 7.53
N PRO A 212 4.88 10.07 6.88
CA PRO A 212 6.24 9.58 7.06
C PRO A 212 6.76 9.77 8.49
N VAL A 213 6.36 10.84 9.20
CA VAL A 213 6.73 11.03 10.62
C VAL A 213 6.07 9.96 11.49
N ALA A 214 4.79 9.68 11.28
CA ALA A 214 4.08 8.64 12.02
C ALA A 214 4.63 7.24 11.75
N VAL A 215 4.99 6.92 10.51
CA VAL A 215 5.64 5.65 10.17
C VAL A 215 7.04 5.56 10.78
N ALA A 216 7.85 6.63 10.66
CA ALA A 216 9.20 6.65 11.21
C ALA A 216 9.20 6.49 12.74
N LEU A 217 8.45 7.33 13.45
CA LEU A 217 8.45 7.37 14.91
C LEU A 217 7.53 6.32 15.54
N GLY A 218 6.37 6.09 14.94
CA GLY A 218 5.35 5.19 15.49
C GLY A 218 5.58 3.72 15.14
N TYR A 219 6.35 3.42 14.09
CA TYR A 219 6.59 2.04 13.64
C TYR A 219 8.07 1.68 13.50
N VAL A 220 8.86 2.44 12.73
CA VAL A 220 10.27 2.09 12.45
C VAL A 220 11.11 2.14 13.72
N VAL A 221 10.98 3.19 14.54
CA VAL A 221 11.72 3.31 15.81
C VAL A 221 11.41 2.16 16.78
N PRO A 222 10.13 1.82 17.09
CA PRO A 222 9.81 0.63 17.89
C PRO A 222 10.33 -0.67 17.27
N SER A 223 10.27 -0.81 15.94
CA SER A 223 10.76 -2.00 15.24
C SER A 223 12.28 -2.15 15.39
N LEU A 224 13.03 -1.06 15.26
CA LEU A 224 14.48 -1.05 15.48
C LEU A 224 14.83 -1.34 16.94
N ALA A 225 14.08 -0.79 17.90
CA ALA A 225 14.27 -1.09 19.31
C ALA A 225 14.03 -2.58 19.60
N MET A 226 13.00 -3.17 18.99
CA MET A 226 12.72 -4.60 19.08
C MET A 226 13.82 -5.47 18.44
N LEU A 227 14.36 -5.07 17.28
CA LEU A 227 15.44 -5.80 16.61
C LEU A 227 16.79 -5.68 17.32
N ALA A 228 17.06 -4.55 17.97
CA ALA A 228 18.37 -4.23 18.55
C ALA A 228 18.50 -4.59 20.02
N THR A 229 17.41 -4.92 20.71
CA THR A 229 17.42 -5.20 22.15
C THR A 229 16.73 -6.53 22.46
N ASP A 230 17.29 -7.27 23.42
CA ASP A 230 16.67 -8.50 23.95
C ASP A 230 15.59 -8.19 25.01
N ALA A 231 15.17 -6.93 25.12
CA ALA A 231 14.28 -6.48 26.18
C ALA A 231 12.81 -6.84 25.84
N PRO A 232 12.10 -7.60 26.70
CA PRO A 232 10.68 -7.90 26.49
C PRO A 232 9.82 -6.64 26.37
N ALA A 233 10.23 -5.56 27.04
CA ALA A 233 9.56 -4.26 26.96
C ALA A 233 9.59 -3.65 25.56
N ALA A 234 10.63 -3.89 24.75
CA ALA A 234 10.70 -3.38 23.38
C ALA A 234 9.68 -4.08 22.47
N ILE A 235 9.49 -5.40 22.64
CA ILE A 235 8.46 -6.16 21.94
C ILE A 235 7.07 -5.69 22.37
N VAL A 236 6.82 -5.52 23.68
CA VAL A 236 5.54 -5.02 24.19
C VAL A 236 5.24 -3.64 23.63
N ALA A 237 6.22 -2.73 23.62
CA ALA A 237 6.05 -1.42 23.01
C ALA A 237 5.70 -1.57 21.53
N TRP A 238 6.45 -2.39 20.79
CA TRP A 238 6.20 -2.63 19.37
C TRP A 238 4.79 -3.17 19.10
N LEU A 239 4.23 -4.07 19.93
CA LEU A 239 2.87 -4.62 19.73
C LEU A 239 1.76 -3.54 19.71
N PHE A 240 2.02 -2.36 20.28
CA PHE A 240 1.09 -1.23 20.27
C PHE A 240 1.41 -0.18 19.21
N PHE A 241 2.28 -0.49 18.23
CA PHE A 241 2.63 0.43 17.15
C PHE A 241 1.42 1.06 16.44
N PRO A 242 0.27 0.38 16.21
CA PRO A 242 -0.84 1.00 15.51
C PRO A 242 -1.41 2.20 16.26
N LEU A 243 -1.37 2.17 17.61
CA LEU A 243 -1.79 3.28 18.45
C LEU A 243 -0.83 4.46 18.32
N TYR A 244 0.48 4.21 18.35
CA TYR A 244 1.49 5.27 18.22
C TYR A 244 1.43 5.92 16.84
N VAL A 245 1.34 5.14 15.77
CA VAL A 245 1.22 5.65 14.40
C VAL A 245 -0.01 6.55 14.28
N SER A 246 -1.16 6.12 14.82
CA SER A 246 -2.38 6.93 14.79
C SER A 246 -2.25 8.21 15.61
N ALA A 247 -1.76 8.11 16.85
CA ALA A 247 -1.60 9.25 17.75
C ALA A 247 -0.59 10.28 17.20
N ILE A 248 0.56 9.83 16.70
CA ILE A 248 1.60 10.69 16.13
C ILE A 248 1.08 11.34 14.84
N ARG A 249 0.40 10.60 13.97
CA ARG A 249 -0.20 11.18 12.75
C ARG A 249 -1.18 12.28 13.10
N GLN A 250 -2.08 12.05 14.07
CA GLN A 250 -3.04 13.05 14.53
C GLN A 250 -2.34 14.26 15.17
N ALA A 251 -1.34 14.04 16.02
CA ALA A 251 -0.58 15.10 16.68
C ALA A 251 0.18 15.97 15.67
N VAL A 252 0.82 15.37 14.65
CA VAL A 252 1.53 16.09 13.59
C VAL A 252 0.56 16.89 12.73
N ARG A 253 -0.57 16.29 12.33
CA ARG A 253 -1.64 17.02 11.61
C ARG A 253 -2.11 18.22 12.42
N TRP A 254 -2.43 18.01 13.69
CA TRP A 254 -2.86 19.07 14.59
C TRP A 254 -1.80 20.18 14.69
N ALA A 255 -0.53 19.84 14.89
CA ALA A 255 0.55 20.82 14.98
C ALA A 255 0.72 21.63 13.68
N ILE A 256 0.64 20.99 12.51
CA ILE A 256 0.73 21.68 11.21
C ILE A 256 -0.46 22.62 11.01
N HIS A 257 -1.67 22.20 11.39
CA HIS A 257 -2.85 23.07 11.33
C HIS A 257 -2.69 24.32 12.22
N HIS A 258 -2.03 24.20 13.37
CA HIS A 258 -1.79 25.33 14.28
C HIS A 258 -0.68 26.26 13.79
N VAL A 259 0.38 25.73 13.19
CA VAL A 259 1.56 26.50 12.78
C VAL A 259 1.39 27.08 11.38
N ALA A 260 0.71 26.38 10.47
CA ALA A 260 0.60 26.71 9.07
C ALA A 260 -0.87 26.64 8.62
N ALA A 261 -1.72 27.47 9.21
CA ALA A 261 -3.15 27.55 8.90
C ALA A 261 -3.44 27.77 7.40
N SER A 262 -2.50 28.39 6.66
CA SER A 262 -2.61 28.58 5.19
C SER A 262 -2.49 27.29 4.37
N LEU A 263 -1.90 26.22 4.92
CA LEU A 263 -1.76 24.90 4.29
C LEU A 263 -2.89 23.93 4.68
N ALA A 264 -3.71 24.29 5.66
CA ALA A 264 -4.70 23.43 6.31
C ALA A 264 -5.87 22.98 5.41
N GLY A 265 -6.15 23.69 4.31
CA GLY A 265 -7.33 23.46 3.48
C GLY A 265 -7.06 23.02 2.04
N ARG A 266 -5.79 22.83 1.65
CA ARG A 266 -5.45 22.43 0.30
C ARG A 266 -5.43 20.90 0.20
N SER A 267 -6.15 20.37 -0.79
CA SER A 267 -5.99 18.99 -1.23
C SER A 267 -4.75 18.89 -2.12
N LEU A 268 -4.13 17.71 -2.17
CA LEU A 268 -2.93 17.47 -2.98
C LEU A 268 -3.05 16.13 -3.68
N HIS A 269 -2.74 16.12 -4.98
CA HIS A 269 -2.48 14.89 -5.71
C HIS A 269 -1.02 14.49 -5.48
N LEU A 270 -0.78 13.53 -4.59
CA LEU A 270 0.56 13.17 -4.12
C LEU A 270 1.51 12.82 -5.28
N GLU A 271 0.98 12.22 -6.33
CA GLU A 271 1.74 11.73 -7.48
C GLU A 271 2.16 12.84 -8.44
N SER A 272 1.51 14.00 -8.38
CA SER A 272 1.89 15.19 -9.17
C SER A 272 3.14 15.87 -8.61
N ASP A 273 3.38 15.71 -7.31
CA ASP A 273 4.46 16.38 -6.59
C ASP A 273 5.54 15.39 -6.14
N ARG A 274 6.58 15.24 -6.97
CA ARG A 274 7.72 14.34 -6.73
C ARG A 274 8.36 14.47 -5.33
N PRO A 275 8.62 15.66 -4.77
CA PRO A 275 9.19 15.77 -3.44
C PRO A 275 8.25 15.23 -2.35
N SER A 276 6.94 15.50 -2.43
CA SER A 276 5.97 14.93 -1.50
C SER A 276 5.88 13.41 -1.62
N LEU A 277 5.86 12.89 -2.84
CA LEU A 277 5.88 11.45 -3.10
C LEU A 277 7.12 10.79 -2.49
N LEU A 278 8.30 11.37 -2.72
CA LEU A 278 9.55 10.87 -2.17
C LEU A 278 9.55 10.92 -0.64
N ALA A 279 9.06 12.01 -0.04
CA ALA A 279 9.01 12.16 1.41
C ALA A 279 8.20 11.06 2.09
N VAL A 280 7.06 10.67 1.51
CA VAL A 280 6.17 9.62 2.05
C VAL A 280 6.81 8.24 1.97
N TYR A 281 7.46 7.90 0.85
CA TYR A 281 7.95 6.54 0.61
C TYR A 281 9.44 6.31 0.93
N ALA A 282 10.23 7.36 1.16
CA ALA A 282 11.68 7.24 1.37
C ALA A 282 12.04 6.37 2.58
N VAL A 283 11.38 6.59 3.73
CA VAL A 283 11.65 5.87 4.97
C VAL A 283 11.41 4.36 4.83
N PRO A 284 10.23 3.87 4.40
CA PRO A 284 10.00 2.43 4.27
C PRO A 284 10.88 1.78 3.18
N ILE A 285 11.18 2.50 2.08
CA ILE A 285 12.11 2.00 1.05
C ILE A 285 13.51 1.83 1.62
N ALA A 286 14.04 2.84 2.30
CA ALA A 286 15.37 2.77 2.91
C ALA A 286 15.46 1.64 3.94
N PHE A 287 14.44 1.50 4.79
CA PHE A 287 14.39 0.43 5.79
C PHE A 287 14.36 -0.97 5.14
N SER A 288 13.59 -1.14 4.05
CA SER A 288 13.57 -2.40 3.27
C SER A 288 14.91 -2.72 2.62
N VAL A 289 15.58 -1.73 2.03
CA VAL A 289 16.89 -1.94 1.39
C VAL A 289 17.92 -2.38 2.43
N VAL A 290 17.96 -1.71 3.58
CA VAL A 290 18.87 -2.07 4.68
C VAL A 290 18.58 -3.49 5.19
N ALA A 291 17.30 -3.83 5.42
CA ALA A 291 16.89 -5.16 5.85
C ALA A 291 17.25 -6.24 4.83
N GLN A 292 17.05 -5.98 3.53
CA GLN A 292 17.40 -6.90 2.45
C GLN A 292 18.91 -7.15 2.36
N VAL A 293 19.71 -6.09 2.44
CA VAL A 293 21.18 -6.20 2.46
C VAL A 293 21.64 -7.01 3.68
N LEU A 294 21.05 -6.77 4.86
CA LEU A 294 21.35 -7.52 6.07
C LEU A 294 20.99 -9.01 5.93
N LEU A 295 19.85 -9.33 5.31
CA LEU A 295 19.44 -10.71 5.04
C LEU A 295 20.41 -11.40 4.07
N ILE A 296 20.74 -10.77 2.95
CA ILE A 296 21.69 -11.31 1.97
C ILE A 296 23.05 -11.57 2.63
N TYR A 297 23.54 -10.61 3.43
CA TYR A 297 24.78 -10.77 4.17
C TYR A 297 24.72 -11.98 5.12
N ASN A 298 23.66 -12.12 5.91
CA ASN A 298 23.52 -13.25 6.84
C ASN A 298 23.33 -14.61 6.14
N LEU A 299 22.76 -14.64 4.94
CA LEU A 299 22.62 -15.86 4.14
C LEU A 299 23.94 -16.32 3.54
N VAL A 300 24.80 -15.38 3.13
CA VAL A 300 26.07 -15.68 2.44
C VAL A 300 27.25 -15.83 3.41
N ALA A 301 27.32 -14.99 4.44
CA ALA A 301 28.51 -14.84 5.28
C ALA A 301 28.41 -15.48 6.67
N VAL A 302 27.19 -15.80 7.14
CA VAL A 302 26.96 -16.27 8.52
C VAL A 302 26.34 -17.67 8.49
N ALA A 303 26.86 -18.59 9.32
CA ALA A 303 26.29 -19.93 9.46
C ALA A 303 24.89 -19.88 10.10
N ASP A 304 24.08 -20.93 9.91
CA ASP A 304 22.76 -20.99 10.56
C ASP A 304 22.91 -21.16 12.08
N ASP A 305 22.59 -20.11 12.83
CA ASP A 305 22.65 -20.06 14.29
C ASP A 305 21.27 -20.26 14.95
N ARG A 306 20.22 -20.49 14.16
CA ARG A 306 18.85 -20.65 14.67
C ARG A 306 18.70 -21.95 15.45
N LYS A 307 18.24 -21.85 16.70
CA LYS A 307 17.81 -22.97 17.55
C LYS A 307 16.44 -23.49 17.14
N GLU A 308 16.06 -24.69 17.60
CA GLU A 308 14.78 -25.32 17.25
C GLU A 308 13.58 -24.41 17.54
N MET A 309 13.50 -23.83 18.74
CA MET A 309 12.42 -22.91 19.12
C MET A 309 12.33 -21.71 18.17
N THR A 310 13.47 -21.06 17.87
CA THR A 310 13.56 -19.95 16.90
C THR A 310 13.13 -20.37 15.50
N ARG A 311 13.51 -21.57 15.03
CA ARG A 311 13.08 -22.07 13.72
C ARG A 311 11.57 -22.24 13.68
N SER A 312 10.97 -22.77 14.75
CA SER A 312 9.52 -23.00 14.80
C SER A 312 8.74 -21.69 14.85
N THR A 313 9.15 -20.70 15.67
CA THR A 313 8.49 -19.39 15.71
C THR A 313 8.68 -18.61 14.42
N LEU A 314 9.89 -18.60 13.87
CA LEU A 314 10.18 -17.92 12.60
C LEU A 314 9.39 -18.54 11.43
N LYS A 315 9.27 -19.88 11.39
CA LYS A 315 8.50 -20.56 10.34
C LYS A 315 7.03 -20.15 10.34
N PHE A 316 6.43 -19.96 11.50
CA PHE A 316 5.06 -19.43 11.62
C PHE A 316 4.95 -18.02 11.03
N ILE A 317 5.90 -17.14 11.34
CA ILE A 317 5.94 -15.76 10.82
C ILE A 317 6.18 -15.77 9.31
N GLU A 318 7.07 -16.60 8.79
CA GLU A 318 7.34 -16.75 7.36
C GLU A 318 6.11 -17.22 6.59
N ILE A 319 5.35 -18.18 7.14
CA ILE A 319 4.08 -18.64 6.55
C ILE A 319 3.07 -17.49 6.50
N ASP A 320 2.88 -16.78 7.62
CA ASP A 320 1.94 -15.65 7.68
C ASP A 320 2.35 -14.54 6.69
N PHE A 321 3.62 -14.17 6.70
CA PHE A 321 4.22 -13.21 5.75
C PHE A 321 3.99 -13.60 4.29
N PHE A 322 4.23 -14.87 3.94
CA PHE A 322 4.03 -15.37 2.58
C PHE A 322 2.57 -15.23 2.14
N PHE A 323 1.62 -15.57 3.01
CA PHE A 323 0.20 -15.43 2.70
C PHE A 323 -0.25 -13.97 2.62
N ILE A 324 0.27 -13.07 3.46
CA ILE A 324 0.04 -11.62 3.31
C ILE A 324 0.54 -11.17 1.93
N LEU A 325 1.78 -11.54 1.56
CA LEU A 325 2.38 -11.19 0.27
C LEU A 325 1.52 -11.65 -0.90
N LEU A 326 1.10 -12.93 -0.91
CA LEU A 326 0.22 -13.44 -1.96
C LEU A 326 -1.10 -12.67 -2.05
N THR A 327 -1.69 -12.36 -0.90
CA THR A 327 -2.98 -11.67 -0.87
C THR A 327 -2.84 -10.22 -1.37
N VAL A 328 -1.75 -9.54 -1.03
CA VAL A 328 -1.42 -8.19 -1.53
C VAL A 328 -1.10 -8.21 -3.03
N LEU A 329 -0.35 -9.20 -3.53
CA LEU A 329 -0.09 -9.35 -4.97
C LEU A 329 -1.40 -9.60 -5.74
N TYR A 330 -2.31 -10.40 -5.18
CA TYR A 330 -3.64 -10.59 -5.73
C TYR A 330 -4.45 -9.30 -5.76
N TRP A 331 -4.44 -8.52 -4.67
CA TRP A 331 -5.08 -7.21 -4.62
C TRP A 331 -4.56 -6.28 -5.73
N ILE A 332 -3.24 -6.15 -5.86
CA ILE A 332 -2.59 -5.34 -6.90
C ILE A 332 -2.93 -5.87 -8.30
N LEU A 333 -2.95 -7.18 -8.51
CA LEU A 333 -3.33 -7.79 -9.78
C LEU A 333 -4.76 -7.41 -10.20
N VAL A 334 -5.70 -7.48 -9.26
CA VAL A 334 -7.12 -7.20 -9.50
C VAL A 334 -7.35 -5.72 -9.83
N GLU A 335 -6.68 -4.83 -9.11
CA GLU A 335 -6.90 -3.39 -9.25
C GLU A 335 -6.07 -2.73 -10.34
N ALA A 336 -4.81 -3.12 -10.50
CA ALA A 336 -3.85 -2.41 -11.36
C ALA A 336 -3.28 -3.30 -12.48
N GLY A 337 -3.50 -4.61 -12.42
CA GLY A 337 -3.07 -5.56 -13.44
C GLY A 337 -1.64 -6.08 -13.29
N TRP A 338 -1.27 -6.99 -14.19
CA TRP A 338 -0.04 -7.79 -14.07
C TRP A 338 1.26 -6.98 -14.17
N ARG A 339 1.25 -5.83 -14.85
CA ARG A 339 2.45 -4.99 -15.01
C ARG A 339 2.93 -4.44 -13.66
N VAL A 340 2.00 -4.02 -12.81
CA VAL A 340 2.34 -3.54 -11.47
C VAL A 340 2.85 -4.68 -10.61
N VAL A 341 2.23 -5.86 -10.69
CA VAL A 341 2.71 -7.08 -10.01
C VAL A 341 4.15 -7.40 -10.43
N ALA A 342 4.48 -7.31 -11.72
CA ALA A 342 5.84 -7.53 -12.20
C ALA A 342 6.83 -6.51 -11.61
N VAL A 343 6.46 -5.23 -11.54
CA VAL A 343 7.28 -4.19 -10.88
C VAL A 343 7.52 -4.55 -9.42
N VAL A 344 6.47 -4.91 -8.66
CA VAL A 344 6.59 -5.33 -7.25
C VAL A 344 7.55 -6.50 -7.13
N LEU A 345 7.39 -7.55 -7.93
CA LEU A 345 8.22 -8.76 -7.84
C LEU A 345 9.69 -8.48 -8.17
N VAL A 346 9.97 -7.81 -9.29
CA VAL A 346 11.35 -7.52 -9.72
C VAL A 346 12.06 -6.64 -8.71
N SER A 347 11.41 -5.57 -8.25
CA SER A 347 11.99 -4.67 -7.26
C SER A 347 12.10 -5.31 -5.87
N SER A 348 11.20 -6.23 -5.50
CA SER A 348 11.28 -6.98 -4.24
C SER A 348 12.52 -7.88 -4.16
N VAL A 349 12.91 -8.50 -5.28
CA VAL A 349 14.12 -9.33 -5.34
C VAL A 349 15.38 -8.50 -5.07
N VAL A 350 15.45 -7.30 -5.64
CA VAL A 350 16.65 -6.45 -5.59
C VAL A 350 16.72 -5.62 -4.31
N LEU A 351 15.61 -4.98 -3.93
CA LEU A 351 15.55 -3.95 -2.88
C LEU A 351 14.81 -4.43 -1.61
N GLY A 352 14.31 -5.65 -1.62
CA GLY A 352 13.49 -6.22 -0.58
C GLY A 352 11.99 -5.96 -0.79
N PRO A 353 11.13 -6.81 -0.19
CA PRO A 353 9.69 -6.80 -0.41
C PRO A 353 9.00 -5.49 -0.02
N GLY A 354 9.48 -4.79 1.01
CA GLY A 354 8.94 -3.50 1.40
C GLY A 354 9.16 -2.41 0.35
N ALA A 355 10.38 -2.31 -0.19
CA ALA A 355 10.70 -1.38 -1.25
C ALA A 355 9.92 -1.71 -2.52
N GLY A 356 9.81 -3.00 -2.85
CA GLY A 356 9.08 -3.42 -4.04
C GLY A 356 7.58 -3.12 -3.97
N LEU A 357 6.98 -3.26 -2.79
CA LEU A 357 5.60 -2.82 -2.55
C LEU A 357 5.45 -1.31 -2.76
N CYS A 358 6.30 -0.48 -2.17
CA CYS A 358 6.23 0.98 -2.31
C CYS A 358 6.41 1.44 -3.77
N LEU A 359 7.40 0.89 -4.48
CA LEU A 359 7.64 1.20 -5.89
C LEU A 359 6.50 0.73 -6.79
N GLY A 360 5.97 -0.46 -6.52
CA GLY A 360 4.76 -0.94 -7.17
C GLY A 360 3.56 -0.04 -6.93
N TRP A 361 3.40 0.50 -5.72
CA TRP A 361 2.32 1.44 -5.41
C TRP A 361 2.46 2.74 -6.18
N ILE A 362 3.66 3.33 -6.21
CA ILE A 362 3.96 4.52 -7.01
C ILE A 362 3.63 4.27 -8.49
N TYR A 363 4.05 3.12 -9.02
CA TYR A 363 3.79 2.75 -10.41
C TYR A 363 2.31 2.49 -10.69
N ARG A 364 1.58 1.87 -9.75
CA ARG A 364 0.11 1.70 -9.80
C ARG A 364 -0.57 3.05 -9.95
N GLU A 365 -0.21 4.03 -9.12
CA GLU A 365 -0.87 5.33 -9.15
C GLU A 365 -0.57 6.10 -10.43
N GLN A 366 0.64 5.98 -10.97
CA GLN A 366 0.95 6.53 -12.31
C GLN A 366 0.06 5.89 -13.39
N GLN A 367 -0.11 4.57 -13.40
CA GLN A 367 -0.98 3.91 -14.38
C GLN A 367 -2.45 4.27 -14.23
N LEU A 368 -2.94 4.42 -12.99
CA LEU A 368 -4.30 4.84 -12.73
C LEU A 368 -4.51 6.30 -13.14
N GLY A 369 -3.57 7.21 -12.85
CA GLY A 369 -3.63 8.62 -13.28
C GLY A 369 -3.72 8.77 -14.80
N PHE A 370 -2.88 8.04 -15.56
CA PHE A 370 -2.96 8.05 -17.02
C PHE A 370 -4.25 7.44 -17.60
N ALA A 371 -4.94 6.58 -16.87
CA ALA A 371 -6.20 5.98 -17.32
C ALA A 371 -7.39 6.95 -17.20
N TYR A 372 -7.34 7.90 -16.25
CA TYR A 372 -8.39 8.92 -16.07
C TYR A 372 -8.16 10.15 -16.96
N ASP A 373 -6.92 10.53 -17.26
CA ASP A 373 -6.61 11.62 -18.19
C ASP A 373 -6.86 11.26 -19.67
N ALA A 374 -7.05 9.97 -19.97
CA ALA A 374 -7.22 9.47 -21.34
C ALA A 374 -8.69 9.37 -21.79
N VAL A 375 -9.64 9.99 -21.09
CA VAL A 375 -10.98 10.25 -21.66
C VAL A 375 -10.79 11.33 -22.73
N PRO A 376 -10.98 11.03 -24.03
CA PRO A 376 -10.84 12.03 -25.06
C PRO A 376 -12.02 12.99 -24.95
N GLY A 377 -11.83 14.10 -24.25
CA GLY A 377 -12.60 15.30 -24.54
C GLY A 377 -12.24 15.71 -25.97
N ASP A 378 -13.24 15.80 -26.83
CA ASP A 378 -13.10 16.15 -28.25
C ASP A 378 -12.26 17.42 -28.43
N ALA A 379 -10.98 17.23 -28.77
CA ALA A 379 -10.11 18.28 -29.26
C ALA A 379 -10.38 18.51 -30.76
N GLU A 380 -11.62 18.86 -31.09
CA GLU A 380 -12.02 19.40 -32.38
C GLU A 380 -13.00 20.58 -32.17
N GLN A 381 -12.46 21.76 -31.87
CA GLN A 381 -13.04 23.11 -32.12
C GLN A 381 -12.14 24.14 -31.41
N GLY A 382 -11.59 25.20 -32.01
CA GLY A 382 -11.61 25.67 -33.38
C GLY A 382 -10.51 26.73 -33.50
N ALA A 383 -9.68 26.61 -34.53
CA ALA A 383 -9.03 27.76 -35.11
C ALA A 383 -10.11 28.53 -35.89
N ASP A 384 -10.42 29.74 -35.43
CA ASP A 384 -11.00 30.89 -36.17
C ASP A 384 -12.02 31.64 -35.28
N GLY A 385 -11.67 32.86 -34.87
CA GLY A 385 -12.52 33.70 -34.03
C GLY A 385 -11.87 35.00 -33.56
N LEU A 386 -11.57 35.88 -34.51
CA LEU A 386 -11.62 37.34 -34.44
C LEU A 386 -11.29 38.06 -33.10
N SER A 387 -10.16 38.76 -33.16
CA SER A 387 -9.88 40.03 -32.46
C SER A 387 -11.11 40.94 -32.32
N GLU A 388 -11.67 41.02 -31.10
CA GLU A 388 -12.52 42.14 -30.68
C GLU A 388 -11.64 43.12 -29.88
N GLU A 389 -11.32 44.24 -30.51
CA GLU A 389 -10.72 45.40 -29.86
C GLU A 389 -11.75 46.05 -28.93
N THR A 390 -11.47 46.10 -27.64
CA THR A 390 -12.15 46.98 -26.68
C THR A 390 -11.82 48.45 -26.99
N PRO A 391 -12.80 49.34 -27.26
CA PRO A 391 -12.54 50.77 -27.31
C PRO A 391 -12.45 51.33 -25.88
N LEU A 392 -11.31 51.91 -25.54
CA LEU A 392 -11.15 52.79 -24.39
C LEU A 392 -11.90 54.11 -24.66
N LEU A 393 -12.74 54.52 -23.72
CA LEU A 393 -13.31 55.85 -23.62
C LEU A 393 -12.18 56.89 -23.53
N GLN A 394 -12.10 57.79 -24.52
CA GLN A 394 -11.75 59.21 -24.35
C GLN A 394 -12.55 60.06 -25.33
#